data_AF-A0AAP8DQ95-F1
#
_entry.id   AF-A0AAP8DQ95-F1
#
_cell.length_a   1.000
_cell.length_b   1.000
_cell.length_c   1.000
_cell.angle_alpha   90.00
_cell.angle_beta   90.00
_cell.angle_gamma   90.00
#
_symmetry.space_group_name_H-M   'P 1'
#
loop_
_entity.id
_entity.type
_entity.pdbx_description
1 polymer ?
#
loop_
_entity_poly.entity_id
_entity_poly.type
_entity_poly.pdbx_seq_one_letter_code
_entity_poly.pdbx_strand_id
1 'polypeptide(L)' 'MRKHIIKYDYREGVKLPKHEIETWCGHRPGSFEWLFQDAQHALLSIEQGTLLVPCKNCLAAIIKTAQEMK' A
#
# COMPACT_ATOMS: atom_id res chain seq x y z
N MET A 1 -3.12 5.28 -13.79
CA MET A 1 -1.83 5.28 -13.07
C MET A 1 -1.89 4.25 -11.96
N ARG A 2 -0.83 3.49 -11.72
CA ARG A 2 -0.82 2.52 -10.61
C ARG A 2 -0.57 3.24 -9.29
N LYS A 3 -1.25 2.84 -8.22
CA LYS A 3 -1.10 3.45 -6.90
C LYS A 3 -0.48 2.45 -5.93
N HIS A 4 0.43 2.94 -5.09
CA HIS A 4 1.12 2.10 -4.12
C HIS A 4 0.24 1.86 -2.89
N ILE A 5 0.51 0.75 -2.20
CA ILE A 5 -0.23 0.33 -1.01
C ILE A 5 0.68 0.53 0.20
N ILE A 6 0.18 1.25 1.19
CA ILE A 6 0.87 1.43 2.47
C ILE A 6 0.96 0.07 3.19
N LYS A 7 2.13 -0.20 3.74
CA LYS A 7 2.40 -1.35 4.62
C LYS A 7 2.36 -0.92 6.08
N TYR A 8 3.11 0.14 6.41
CA TYR A 8 3.14 0.71 7.75
C TYR A 8 3.09 2.24 7.66
N ASP A 9 2.13 2.84 8.35
CA ASP A 9 1.99 4.28 8.56
C ASP A 9 2.06 4.68 10.04
N TYR A 10 2.26 3.71 10.94
CA TYR A 10 2.59 3.92 12.34
C TYR A 10 3.85 3.16 12.74
N ARG A 11 4.62 3.74 13.66
CA ARG A 11 5.74 3.09 14.34
C ARG A 11 5.65 3.44 15.82
N GLU A 12 5.64 2.43 16.68
CA GLU A 12 5.56 2.60 18.15
C GLU A 12 4.39 3.49 18.60
N GLY A 13 3.24 3.37 17.91
CA GLY A 13 2.04 4.17 18.21
C GLY A 13 2.05 5.60 17.66
N VAL A 14 3.13 6.04 17.03
CA VAL A 14 3.25 7.36 16.41
C VAL A 14 3.01 7.26 14.90
N LYS A 15 2.18 8.15 14.37
CA LYS A 15 1.92 8.24 12.92
C LYS A 15 3.15 8.78 12.20
N LEU A 16 3.59 8.05 11.18
CA LEU A 16 4.75 8.41 10.37
C LEU A 16 4.44 9.58 9.43
N PRO A 17 5.38 10.50 9.20
CA PRO A 17 5.25 11.49 8.14
C PRO A 17 5.27 10.78 6.77
N LYS A 18 4.61 11.37 5.76
CA LYS A 18 4.38 10.70 4.45
C LYS A 18 5.63 10.15 3.76
N HIS A 19 6.78 10.82 3.91
CA HIS A 19 8.03 10.41 3.29
C HIS A 19 8.72 9.23 4.02
N GLU A 20 8.28 8.92 5.23
CA GLU A 20 8.72 7.77 6.02
C GLU A 20 7.75 6.58 5.96
N ILE A 21 6.58 6.76 5.32
CA ILE A 21 5.62 5.68 5.12
C ILE A 21 6.26 4.58 4.28
N GLU A 22 6.20 3.36 4.81
CA GLU A 22 6.68 2.17 4.12
C GLU A 22 5.56 1.60 3.25
N THR A 23 5.80 1.46 1.95
CA THR A 23 4.88 0.77 1.04
C THR A 23 5.29 -0.69 0.87
N TRP A 24 4.34 -1.54 0.48
CA TRP A 24 4.60 -2.98 0.28
C TRP A 24 5.69 -3.28 -0.74
N CYS A 25 5.92 -2.39 -1.71
CA CYS A 25 6.96 -2.57 -2.73
C CYS A 25 8.25 -1.79 -2.44
N GLY A 26 8.38 -1.16 -1.27
CA GLY A 26 9.54 -0.34 -0.91
C GLY A 26 9.61 1.03 -1.59
N HIS A 27 8.54 1.46 -2.28
CA HIS A 27 8.45 2.81 -2.83
C HIS A 27 8.36 3.84 -1.69
N ARG A 28 9.14 4.93 -1.80
CA ARG A 28 9.13 6.05 -0.85
C ARG A 28 8.21 7.15 -1.38
N PRO A 29 7.02 7.36 -0.79
CA PRO A 29 6.04 8.26 -1.35
C PRO A 29 6.45 9.73 -1.27
N GLY A 30 6.07 10.50 -2.29
CA GLY A 30 6.14 11.97 -2.22
C GLY A 30 5.03 12.56 -1.34
N SER A 31 5.23 13.80 -0.86
CA SER A 31 4.27 14.49 0.03
C SER A 31 2.85 14.61 -0.54
N PHE A 32 2.72 14.72 -1.86
CA PHE A 32 1.45 14.85 -2.57
C PHE A 32 1.01 13.57 -3.28
N GLU A 33 1.76 12.48 -3.10
CA GLU A 33 1.38 11.22 -3.69
C GLU A 33 0.14 10.63 -2.99
N TRP A 34 -0.82 10.20 -3.81
CA TRP A 34 -1.99 9.49 -3.34
C TRP A 34 -1.69 7.99 -3.32
N LEU A 35 -2.03 7.33 -2.21
CA LEU A 35 -1.73 5.92 -1.93
C LEU A 35 -3.01 5.22 -1.46
N PHE A 36 -3.07 3.90 -1.65
CA PHE A 36 -4.03 3.07 -0.92
C PHE A 36 -3.60 2.97 0.54
N GLN A 37 -4.55 3.16 1.47
CA GLN A 37 -4.26 3.14 2.90
C GLN A 37 -3.81 1.76 3.40
N ASP A 38 -4.29 0.69 2.77
CA ASP A 38 -3.89 -0.69 3.04
C ASP A 38 -4.38 -1.60 1.90
N ALA A 39 -4.21 -2.91 2.08
CA ALA A 39 -4.66 -3.91 1.11
C ALA A 39 -6.19 -4.00 0.99
N GLN A 40 -6.95 -3.72 2.05
CA GLN A 40 -8.42 -3.76 2.03
C GLN A 40 -8.97 -2.57 1.25
N HIS A 41 -8.42 -1.38 1.44
CA HIS A 41 -8.76 -0.20 0.67
C HIS A 41 -8.44 -0.39 -0.82
N ALA A 42 -7.31 -1.03 -1.14
CA ALA A 42 -6.97 -1.41 -2.51
C ALA A 42 -7.99 -2.38 -3.12
N LEU A 43 -8.44 -3.39 -2.36
CA LEU A 43 -9.46 -4.35 -2.79
C LEU A 43 -10.81 -3.66 -3.03
N LEU A 44 -11.29 -2.87 -2.07
CA LEU A 44 -12.56 -2.15 -2.16
C LEU A 44 -12.59 -1.23 -3.40
N SER A 45 -11.48 -0.57 -3.71
CA SER A 45 -11.34 0.27 -4.91
C SER A 45 -11.52 -0.53 -6.21
N ILE A 46 -11.07 -1.78 -6.25
CA ILE A 46 -11.27 -2.68 -7.39
C ILE A 46 -12.74 -3.10 -7.48
N GLU A 47 -13.33 -3.51 -6.35
CA GLU A 47 -14.73 -3.95 -6.28
C GLU A 47 -15.72 -2.86 -6.70
N GLN A 48 -15.41 -1.60 -6.36
CA GLN A 48 -16.21 -0.44 -6.75
C GLN A 48 -16.00 -0.01 -8.21
N GLY A 49 -15.16 -0.71 -8.98
CA GLY A 49 -14.94 -0.42 -10.41
C GLY A 49 -14.14 0.85 -10.68
N THR A 50 -13.35 1.32 -9.72
CA THR A 50 -12.51 2.52 -9.92
C THR A 50 -11.42 2.27 -10.97
N LEU A 51 -10.96 3.33 -11.65
CA LEU A 51 -9.80 3.26 -12.56
C LEU A 51 -8.45 3.25 -11.81
N LEU A 52 -8.46 3.25 -10.48
CA LEU A 52 -7.27 3.23 -9.64
C LEU A 52 -6.81 1.78 -9.45
N VAL A 53 -5.73 1.42 -10.14
CA VAL A 53 -5.19 0.05 -10.10
C VAL A 53 -4.04 -0.03 -9.09
N PRO A 54 -4.01 -1.02 -8.18
CA PRO A 54 -2.89 -1.19 -7.27
C PRO A 54 -1.59 -1.55 -7.99
N CYS A 55 -0.46 -1.16 -7.39
CA CYS A 55 0.86 -1.49 -7.88
C CYS A 55 1.08 -3.02 -7.86
N LYS A 56 1.44 -3.59 -9.01
CA LYS A 56 1.69 -5.03 -9.16
C LYS A 56 2.74 -5.56 -8.17
N ASN A 57 3.79 -4.77 -7.91
CA ASN A 57 4.84 -5.16 -6.95
C ASN A 57 4.33 -5.15 -5.51
N CYS A 58 3.41 -4.23 -5.16
CA CYS A 58 2.76 -4.25 -3.85
C CYS A 58 1.92 -5.54 -3.70
N LEU A 59 1.13 -5.90 -4.72
CA LEU A 59 0.32 -7.12 -4.70
C LEU A 59 1.19 -8.38 -4.56
N ALA A 60 2.29 -8.46 -5.32
CA ALA A 60 3.22 -9.59 -5.23
C ALA A 60 3.83 -9.73 -3.83
N ALA A 61 4.24 -8.63 -3.21
CA ALA A 61 4.79 -8.64 -1.85
C ALA A 61 3.76 -9.07 -0.79
N ILE A 62 2.50 -8.61 -0.91
CA ILE A 62 1.40 -9.01 -0.04
C ILE A 62 1.14 -10.51 -0.16
N ILE A 63 1.00 -11.03 -1.39
CA ILE A 63 0.74 -12.45 -1.65
C ILE A 63 1.87 -13.31 -1.09
N LYS A 64 3.13 -12.94 -1.36
CA LYS A 64 4.30 -13.64 -0.83
C LYS A 64 4.26 -13.70 0.70
N THR A 65 4.02 -12.58 1.36
CA THR A 65 3.95 -12.51 2.82
C THR A 65 2.81 -13.38 3.37
N ALA A 66 1.63 -13.36 2.74
CA ALA A 66 0.50 -14.19 3.14
C ALA A 66 0.76 -15.70 2.96
N GLN A 67 1.60 -16.08 1.99
CA GLN A 67 2.02 -17.47 1.79
C GLN A 67 3.08 -17.91 2.80
N GLU A 68 3.99 -17.03 3.21
CA GLU A 68 5.03 -17.31 4.20
C GLU A 68 4.49 -17.39 5.64
N MET A 69 3.31 -16.83 5.90
CA MET A 69 2.61 -16.92 7.19
C MET A 69 1.70 -18.15 7.32
N LYS A 70 1.66 -19.02 6.31
CA LYS A 70 0.97 -20.32 6.36
C LYS A 70 1.92 -21.42 6.83
#